data_AF-A0A2V2YVU3-F1
#
_entry.id   AF-A0A2V2YVU3-F1
#
_cell.length_a   1.000
_cell.length_b   1.000
_cell.length_c   1.000
_cell.angle_alpha   90.00
_cell.angle_beta   90.00
_cell.angle_gamma   90.00
#
_symmetry.space_group_name_H-M   'P 1'
#
loop_
_entity.id
_entity.type
_entity.pdbx_description
1 polymer ?
#
loop_
_entity_poly.entity_id
_entity_poly.type
_entity_poly.pdbx_seq_one_letter_code
_entity_poly.pdbx_strand_id
1 'polypeptide(L)'
;MATGNDSTARNPILGTSVRTKDELVQFVKKVNPAFKEEIAAAFLSIGAKYGVRGDVAFVQSIHETNWFRFGGDVKAEQNNFAGLGATGGVAGNSFPTITAGVTAQIQHLYAYATSGSLPAGETVIDTRFGLVTRGSAKNWEDLAGTWAVPGYDKTKYSSLTAAMQAGDSYGQNIIKLYATIPAAIAPVATGPIVVLDAGHGGTDSGAQGFGIVEKDRALSIALKVRDRLLSKYVVQVKMTRDTDIFIPLKERAEMANNWKADYFVSLHHNASGGRGFESYVYNGTRAQESGKKQDVVHAAIMAYLSTVGVNDRGKKEANFAVIRETKMPAILIENLFVDQADDAALLNNAAVVDKLCDAIALGIGQALQLAAVPVVTTPAEPEVPTTSVPDVTSEYPTGTPQWRIDAVEWLYTQGLLTDKSWKMKLNDPLPLWAEATMLKRMYEKLSTK
;
A
#
# COMPACT_ATOMS: atom_id res chain seq x y z
N MET A 1 -4.96 -24.01 0.18
CA MET A 1 -3.68 -24.70 -0.08
C MET A 1 -3.63 -25.91 0.82
N ALA A 2 -3.09 -27.04 0.33
CA ALA A 2 -2.83 -28.18 1.20
C ALA A 2 -1.80 -27.73 2.26
N THR A 3 -2.04 -28.11 3.52
CA THR A 3 -1.24 -27.67 4.67
C THR A 3 0.16 -28.29 4.60
N GLY A 4 1.18 -27.59 5.10
CA GLY A 4 2.62 -27.91 4.92
C GLY A 4 3.12 -29.26 5.46
N ASN A 5 2.24 -30.15 5.90
CA ASN A 5 2.56 -31.50 6.38
C ASN A 5 2.19 -32.62 5.39
N ASP A 6 1.55 -32.32 4.26
CA ASP A 6 1.32 -33.30 3.20
C ASP A 6 2.47 -33.27 2.17
N SER A 7 3.35 -34.26 2.20
CA SER A 7 4.50 -34.35 1.26
C SER A 7 4.08 -34.66 -0.18
N THR A 8 2.82 -35.05 -0.42
CA THR A 8 2.26 -35.30 -1.74
C THR A 8 1.53 -34.08 -2.33
N ALA A 9 1.34 -33.04 -1.52
CA ALA A 9 0.70 -31.81 -1.94
C ALA A 9 1.45 -31.14 -3.10
N ARG A 10 0.67 -30.55 -4.01
CA ARG A 10 1.16 -29.84 -5.19
C ARG A 10 0.54 -28.46 -5.17
N ASN A 11 1.37 -27.44 -4.95
CA ASN A 11 0.93 -26.06 -4.80
C ASN A 11 1.25 -25.29 -6.08
N PRO A 12 0.24 -24.86 -6.87
CA PRO A 12 0.48 -24.15 -8.12
C PRO A 12 1.23 -22.82 -7.92
N ILE A 13 2.15 -22.51 -8.82
CA ILE A 13 2.80 -21.19 -8.89
C ILE A 13 1.80 -20.12 -9.40
N LEU A 14 0.96 -20.49 -10.36
CA LEU A 14 -0.12 -19.63 -10.85
C LEU A 14 -1.32 -19.63 -9.89
N GLY A 15 -1.92 -18.46 -9.71
CA GLY A 15 -3.12 -18.27 -8.90
C GLY A 15 -3.18 -16.88 -8.26
N THR A 16 -4.24 -16.64 -7.50
CA THR A 16 -4.46 -15.38 -6.78
C THR A 16 -3.83 -15.41 -5.39
N SER A 17 -3.04 -14.39 -5.06
CA SER A 17 -2.52 -14.20 -3.70
C SER A 17 -3.66 -14.13 -2.68
N VAL A 18 -3.48 -14.78 -1.54
CA VAL A 18 -4.48 -14.80 -0.45
C VAL A 18 -3.99 -14.09 0.81
N ARG A 19 -2.68 -13.79 0.92
CA ARG A 19 -2.15 -12.92 1.96
C ARG A 19 -2.25 -11.46 1.57
N THR A 20 -2.56 -10.62 2.55
CA THR A 20 -2.54 -9.17 2.48
C THR A 20 -1.12 -8.63 2.62
N LYS A 21 -0.90 -7.38 2.19
CA LYS A 21 0.39 -6.68 2.36
C LYS A 21 0.80 -6.67 3.83
N ASP A 22 -0.13 -6.35 4.73
CA ASP A 22 0.17 -6.19 6.15
C ASP A 22 0.53 -7.52 6.82
N GLU A 23 -0.14 -8.63 6.47
CA GLU A 23 0.26 -9.96 6.95
C GLU A 23 1.71 -10.29 6.56
N LEU A 24 2.10 -10.01 5.32
CA LEU A 24 3.46 -10.27 4.82
C LEU A 24 4.49 -9.35 5.50
N VAL A 25 4.19 -8.07 5.63
CA VAL A 25 5.04 -7.07 6.29
C VAL A 25 5.25 -7.44 7.77
N GLN A 26 4.17 -7.70 8.50
CA GLN A 26 4.24 -8.04 9.92
C GLN A 26 4.98 -9.36 10.15
N PHE A 27 4.80 -10.33 9.25
CA PHE A 27 5.55 -11.58 9.31
C PHE A 27 7.06 -11.36 9.21
N VAL A 28 7.51 -10.55 8.24
CA VAL A 28 8.95 -10.29 8.04
C VAL A 28 9.51 -9.39 9.15
N LYS A 29 8.78 -8.36 9.58
CA LYS A 29 9.25 -7.41 10.59
C LYS A 29 9.54 -8.03 11.96
N LYS A 30 8.99 -9.21 12.26
CA LYS A 30 9.36 -10.01 13.45
C LYS A 30 10.84 -10.41 13.44
N VAL A 31 11.46 -10.54 12.27
CA VAL A 31 12.86 -10.98 12.11
C VAL A 31 13.73 -9.86 11.53
N ASN A 32 13.16 -9.01 10.68
CA ASN A 32 13.85 -7.88 10.06
C ASN A 32 13.02 -6.59 10.22
N PRO A 33 13.16 -5.87 11.36
CA PRO A 33 12.42 -4.62 11.60
C PRO A 33 12.67 -3.52 10.55
N ALA A 34 13.82 -3.54 9.89
CA ALA A 34 14.21 -2.59 8.84
C ALA A 34 13.63 -2.93 7.45
N PHE A 35 12.76 -3.94 7.36
CA PHE A 35 12.16 -4.37 6.10
C PHE A 35 11.35 -3.24 5.42
N LYS A 36 11.60 -3.06 4.11
CA LYS A 36 10.94 -2.10 3.23
C LYS A 36 9.59 -2.62 2.75
N GLU A 37 8.50 -2.06 3.26
CA GLU A 37 7.14 -2.56 3.04
C GLU A 37 6.66 -2.49 1.58
N GLU A 38 7.23 -1.58 0.80
CA GLU A 38 6.94 -1.42 -0.62
C GLU A 38 7.32 -2.67 -1.43
N ILE A 39 8.25 -3.50 -0.93
CA ILE A 39 8.59 -4.80 -1.54
C ILE A 39 7.37 -5.73 -1.49
N ALA A 40 6.69 -5.85 -0.34
CA ALA A 40 5.51 -6.70 -0.22
C ALA A 40 4.36 -6.22 -1.12
N ALA A 41 4.16 -4.90 -1.22
CA ALA A 41 3.17 -4.33 -2.12
C ALA A 41 3.47 -4.64 -3.60
N ALA A 42 4.75 -4.56 -4.00
CA ALA A 42 5.19 -4.90 -5.35
C ALA A 42 4.91 -6.37 -5.69
N PHE A 43 5.22 -7.30 -4.79
CA PHE A 43 4.94 -8.73 -5.01
C PHE A 43 3.46 -9.02 -5.24
N LEU A 44 2.58 -8.41 -4.44
CA LEU A 44 1.14 -8.61 -4.58
C LEU A 44 0.60 -8.01 -5.88
N SER A 45 0.98 -6.78 -6.21
CA SER A 45 0.53 -6.09 -7.42
C SER A 45 1.03 -6.76 -8.70
N ILE A 46 2.34 -7.06 -8.77
CA ILE A 46 2.96 -7.68 -9.93
C ILE A 46 2.51 -9.14 -10.04
N GLY A 47 2.44 -9.88 -8.94
CA GLY A 47 1.90 -11.25 -8.93
C GLY A 47 0.50 -11.31 -9.52
N ALA A 48 -0.41 -10.41 -9.10
CA ALA A 48 -1.76 -10.31 -9.65
C ALA A 48 -1.76 -10.05 -11.17
N LYS A 49 -0.86 -9.17 -11.66
CA LYS A 49 -0.72 -8.88 -13.09
C LYS A 49 -0.34 -10.10 -13.94
N TYR A 50 0.52 -10.97 -13.41
CA TYR A 50 1.00 -12.18 -14.10
C TYR A 50 0.17 -13.43 -13.78
N GLY A 51 -0.82 -13.32 -12.89
CA GLY A 51 -1.54 -14.48 -12.36
C GLY A 51 -0.63 -15.42 -11.58
N VAL A 52 0.45 -14.91 -10.97
CA VAL A 52 1.39 -15.65 -10.12
C VAL A 52 1.06 -15.35 -8.67
N ARG A 53 1.18 -16.37 -7.79
CA ARG A 53 1.05 -16.25 -6.34
C ARG A 53 2.16 -15.38 -5.74
N GLY A 54 1.98 -14.06 -5.84
CA GLY A 54 2.93 -13.05 -5.36
C GLY A 54 3.21 -13.15 -3.87
N ASP A 55 2.23 -13.57 -3.08
CA ASP A 55 2.39 -13.85 -1.65
C ASP A 55 3.32 -15.04 -1.36
N VAL A 56 3.34 -16.07 -2.20
CA VAL A 56 4.27 -17.21 -2.06
C VAL A 56 5.65 -16.87 -2.65
N ALA A 57 5.69 -16.11 -3.76
CA ALA A 57 6.94 -15.58 -4.33
C ALA A 57 7.67 -14.65 -3.34
N PHE A 58 6.92 -13.88 -2.57
CA PHE A 58 7.47 -13.10 -1.45
C PHE A 58 8.14 -14.00 -0.40
N VAL A 59 7.54 -15.14 -0.06
CA VAL A 59 8.12 -16.10 0.89
C VAL A 59 9.35 -16.80 0.32
N GLN A 60 9.37 -17.09 -0.98
CA GLN A 60 10.59 -17.51 -1.65
C GLN A 60 11.71 -16.49 -1.43
N SER A 61 11.43 -15.19 -1.55
CA SER A 61 12.44 -14.17 -1.27
C SER A 61 12.89 -14.11 0.18
N ILE A 62 12.02 -14.39 1.16
CA ILE A 62 12.42 -14.56 2.56
C ILE A 62 13.49 -15.65 2.67
N HIS A 63 13.29 -16.78 2.00
CA HIS A 63 14.24 -17.88 1.97
C HIS A 63 15.56 -17.46 1.30
N GLU A 64 15.50 -16.91 0.08
CA GLU A 64 16.67 -16.56 -0.74
C GLU A 64 17.56 -15.49 -0.10
N THR A 65 16.95 -14.50 0.56
CA THR A 65 17.66 -13.31 1.06
C THR A 65 17.90 -13.36 2.56
N ASN A 66 17.58 -14.49 3.20
CA ASN A 66 17.59 -14.63 4.66
C ASN A 66 16.80 -13.51 5.34
N TRP A 67 15.49 -13.46 5.07
CA TRP A 67 14.56 -12.45 5.60
C TRP A 67 14.85 -11.02 5.12
N PHE A 68 15.22 -10.85 3.85
CA PHE A 68 15.59 -9.56 3.26
C PHE A 68 16.76 -8.87 3.97
N ARG A 69 17.66 -9.65 4.58
CA ARG A 69 18.87 -9.16 5.25
C ARG A 69 20.11 -9.24 4.35
N PHE A 70 20.05 -10.01 3.26
CA PHE A 70 21.08 -10.08 2.20
C PHE A 70 22.48 -10.43 2.74
N GLY A 71 22.61 -11.62 3.33
CA GLY A 71 23.87 -12.12 3.88
C GLY A 71 24.73 -12.95 2.92
N GLY A 72 24.35 -13.05 1.65
CA GLY A 72 25.02 -13.87 0.63
C GLY A 72 25.67 -13.02 -0.47
N ASP A 73 25.83 -13.61 -1.66
CA ASP A 73 26.47 -12.94 -2.80
C ASP A 73 25.68 -11.72 -3.31
N VAL A 74 24.35 -11.74 -3.15
CA VAL A 74 23.45 -10.66 -3.54
C VAL A 74 23.29 -9.65 -2.41
N LYS A 75 23.46 -8.37 -2.74
CA LYS A 75 23.30 -7.22 -1.84
C LYS A 75 21.93 -6.57 -1.95
N ALA A 76 21.52 -5.87 -0.89
CA ALA A 76 20.20 -5.23 -0.81
C ALA A 76 19.96 -4.20 -1.92
N GLU A 77 21.00 -3.50 -2.37
CA GLU A 77 20.93 -2.45 -3.38
C GLU A 77 20.67 -3.01 -4.78
N GLN A 78 20.89 -4.30 -4.99
CA GLN A 78 20.68 -4.95 -6.28
C GLN A 78 19.21 -5.20 -6.60
N ASN A 79 18.30 -5.02 -5.63
CA ASN A 79 16.87 -5.37 -5.75
C ASN A 79 16.64 -6.81 -6.31
N ASN A 80 17.59 -7.72 -6.10
CA ASN A 80 17.51 -9.09 -6.59
C ASN A 80 17.02 -10.01 -5.47
N PHE A 81 15.70 -10.06 -5.32
CA PHE A 81 15.05 -10.77 -4.21
C PHE A 81 15.01 -12.29 -4.36
N ALA A 82 15.56 -12.82 -5.46
CA ALA A 82 15.46 -14.23 -5.83
C ALA A 82 16.81 -14.89 -6.14
N GLY A 83 17.93 -14.18 -5.93
CA GLY A 83 19.25 -14.72 -6.26
C GLY A 83 19.49 -14.91 -7.77
N LEU A 84 18.74 -14.22 -8.64
CA LEU A 84 18.83 -14.45 -10.09
C LEU A 84 20.25 -14.23 -10.60
N GLY A 85 20.85 -15.27 -11.18
CA GLY A 85 22.21 -15.24 -11.71
C GLY A 85 23.33 -15.27 -10.66
N ALA A 86 23.02 -15.39 -9.37
CA ALA A 86 24.02 -15.53 -8.32
C ALA A 86 24.48 -17.00 -8.20
N THR A 87 25.80 -17.22 -8.12
CA THR A 87 26.40 -18.55 -7.90
C THR A 87 27.75 -18.42 -7.20
N GLY A 88 27.86 -18.90 -5.97
CA GLY A 88 29.13 -19.16 -5.25
C GLY A 88 30.25 -18.13 -5.50
N GLY A 89 30.01 -16.86 -5.17
CA GLY A 89 30.94 -15.74 -5.37
C GLY A 89 30.60 -14.80 -6.54
N VAL A 90 29.57 -15.12 -7.33
CA VAL A 90 29.03 -14.23 -8.38
C VAL A 90 27.86 -13.43 -7.80
N ALA A 91 27.98 -12.10 -7.82
CA ALA A 91 27.01 -11.17 -7.21
C ALA A 91 25.58 -11.26 -7.78
N GLY A 92 25.37 -11.94 -8.91
CA GLY A 92 24.09 -12.06 -9.59
C GLY A 92 23.62 -10.77 -10.26
N ASN A 93 22.40 -10.82 -10.80
CA ASN A 93 21.79 -9.71 -11.51
C ASN A 93 21.48 -8.53 -10.56
N SER A 94 21.44 -7.32 -11.12
CA SER A 94 21.00 -6.11 -10.42
C SER A 94 19.87 -5.43 -11.18
N PHE A 95 18.88 -4.95 -10.44
CA PHE A 95 17.69 -4.32 -10.98
C PHE A 95 17.58 -2.88 -10.46
N PRO A 96 17.23 -1.92 -11.33
CA PRO A 96 17.26 -0.50 -10.98
C PRO A 96 16.22 -0.11 -9.94
N THR A 97 15.14 -0.87 -9.80
CA THR A 97 14.05 -0.59 -8.86
C THR A 97 13.54 -1.88 -8.23
N ILE A 98 12.86 -1.72 -7.08
CA ILE A 98 12.13 -2.81 -6.42
C ILE A 98 11.14 -3.45 -7.41
N THR A 99 10.38 -2.63 -8.14
CA THR A 99 9.44 -3.09 -9.16
C THR A 99 10.14 -3.94 -10.22
N ALA A 100 11.28 -3.49 -10.76
CA ALA A 100 12.01 -4.26 -11.78
C ALA A 100 12.54 -5.60 -11.23
N GLY A 101 13.06 -5.60 -10.00
CA GLY A 101 13.54 -6.81 -9.34
C GLY A 101 12.45 -7.83 -9.04
N VAL A 102 11.32 -7.38 -8.50
CA VAL A 102 10.14 -8.22 -8.27
C VAL A 102 9.57 -8.71 -9.60
N THR A 103 9.46 -7.85 -10.62
CA THR A 103 9.01 -8.24 -11.97
C THR A 103 9.91 -9.31 -12.54
N ALA A 104 11.23 -9.20 -12.42
CA ALA A 104 12.15 -10.23 -12.90
C ALA A 104 11.92 -11.58 -12.22
N GLN A 105 11.77 -11.60 -10.89
CA GLN A 105 11.45 -12.84 -10.16
C GLN A 105 10.10 -13.43 -10.59
N ILE A 106 9.06 -12.60 -10.69
CA ILE A 106 7.72 -13.05 -11.09
C ILE A 106 7.73 -13.57 -12.53
N GLN A 107 8.47 -12.94 -13.43
CA GLN A 107 8.66 -13.42 -14.80
C GLN A 107 9.41 -14.75 -14.83
N HIS A 108 10.42 -14.95 -13.99
CA HIS A 108 11.15 -16.22 -13.91
C HIS A 108 10.21 -17.35 -13.46
N LEU A 109 9.43 -17.11 -12.41
CA LEU A 109 8.39 -18.03 -11.94
C LEU A 109 7.30 -18.28 -13.01
N TYR A 110 6.89 -17.24 -13.73
CA TYR A 110 5.93 -17.35 -14.83
C TYR A 110 6.47 -18.20 -15.98
N ALA A 111 7.75 -18.06 -16.32
CA ALA A 111 8.42 -18.88 -17.33
C ALA A 111 8.40 -20.36 -16.94
N TYR A 112 8.71 -20.69 -15.69
CA TYR A 112 8.60 -22.05 -15.16
C TYR A 112 7.17 -22.59 -15.23
N ALA A 113 6.19 -21.77 -14.85
CA ALA A 113 4.81 -22.23 -14.66
C ALA A 113 4.00 -22.37 -15.96
N THR A 114 4.33 -21.62 -17.02
CA THR A 114 3.54 -21.63 -18.26
C THR A 114 4.36 -21.26 -19.50
N SER A 115 3.90 -21.74 -20.66
CA SER A 115 4.37 -21.34 -22.00
C SER A 115 3.56 -20.20 -22.64
N GLY A 116 2.54 -19.66 -21.94
CA GLY A 116 1.67 -18.58 -22.44
C GLY A 116 2.42 -17.28 -22.76
N SER A 117 1.84 -16.39 -23.57
CA SER A 117 2.42 -15.05 -23.77
C SER A 117 2.39 -14.26 -22.46
N LEU A 118 3.32 -13.31 -22.29
CA LEU A 118 3.25 -12.36 -21.17
C LEU A 118 1.89 -11.63 -21.14
N PRO A 119 1.45 -11.14 -19.97
CA PRO A 119 0.29 -10.27 -19.89
C PRO A 119 0.37 -9.09 -20.86
N ALA A 120 -0.77 -8.63 -21.35
CA ALA A 120 -0.81 -7.56 -22.35
C ALA A 120 -0.07 -6.30 -21.85
N GLY A 121 0.81 -5.76 -22.70
CA GLY A 121 1.61 -4.57 -22.40
C GLY A 121 2.89 -4.80 -21.60
N GLU A 122 3.16 -6.04 -21.17
CA GLU A 122 4.40 -6.36 -20.44
C GLU A 122 5.57 -6.66 -21.37
N THR A 123 6.77 -6.27 -20.92
CA THR A 123 8.04 -6.59 -21.58
C THR A 123 8.90 -7.45 -20.67
N VAL A 124 9.80 -8.25 -21.23
CA VAL A 124 10.71 -9.10 -20.46
C VAL A 124 11.76 -8.23 -19.75
N ILE A 125 11.78 -8.30 -18.42
CA ILE A 125 12.77 -7.68 -17.52
C ILE A 125 13.76 -8.73 -17.00
N ASP A 126 13.30 -9.97 -16.81
CA ASP A 126 14.18 -11.08 -16.43
C ASP A 126 15.14 -11.43 -17.58
N THR A 127 16.41 -11.08 -17.43
CA THR A 127 17.46 -11.40 -18.42
C THR A 127 17.68 -12.91 -18.60
N ARG A 128 17.15 -13.73 -17.69
CA ARG A 128 17.24 -15.20 -17.72
C ARG A 128 15.94 -15.85 -18.20
N PHE A 129 14.92 -15.07 -18.58
CA PHE A 129 13.60 -15.60 -18.97
C PHE A 129 13.70 -16.64 -20.09
N GLY A 130 14.56 -16.37 -21.09
CA GLY A 130 14.80 -17.27 -22.23
C GLY A 130 15.64 -18.51 -21.92
N LEU A 131 16.26 -18.60 -20.73
CA LEU A 131 17.03 -19.77 -20.30
C LEU A 131 16.14 -20.85 -19.66
N VAL A 132 14.91 -20.49 -19.28
CA VAL A 132 13.96 -21.43 -18.68
C VAL A 132 13.26 -22.20 -19.78
N THR A 133 13.30 -23.55 -19.70
CA THR A 133 12.37 -24.37 -20.48
C THR A 133 10.96 -24.08 -20.01
N ARG A 134 10.18 -23.36 -20.83
CA ARG A 134 8.90 -22.80 -20.37
C ARG A 134 7.87 -23.88 -20.05
N GLY A 135 7.16 -23.71 -18.93
CA GLY A 135 6.15 -24.68 -18.47
C GLY A 135 6.73 -25.94 -17.81
N SER A 136 8.03 -25.97 -17.52
CA SER A 136 8.73 -27.13 -16.93
C SER A 136 8.45 -27.36 -15.44
N ALA A 137 7.98 -26.36 -14.71
CA ALA A 137 7.68 -26.45 -13.28
C ALA A 137 6.40 -25.68 -12.94
N LYS A 138 5.30 -26.40 -12.73
CA LYS A 138 3.96 -25.80 -12.53
C LYS A 138 3.66 -25.50 -11.05
N ASN A 139 4.35 -26.20 -10.15
CA ASN A 139 4.13 -26.13 -8.72
C ASN A 139 5.40 -25.70 -8.00
N TRP A 140 5.27 -25.13 -6.80
CA TRP A 140 6.41 -24.72 -5.99
C TRP A 140 7.36 -25.89 -5.71
N GLU A 141 6.82 -27.09 -5.51
CA GLU A 141 7.61 -28.31 -5.29
C GLU A 141 8.48 -28.70 -6.50
N ASP A 142 8.08 -28.32 -7.73
CA ASP A 142 8.85 -28.59 -8.96
C ASP A 142 10.09 -27.72 -9.11
N LEU A 143 10.21 -26.67 -8.29
CA LEU A 143 11.37 -25.76 -8.29
C LEU A 143 12.61 -26.42 -7.67
N ALA A 144 12.44 -27.51 -6.92
CA ALA A 144 13.55 -28.31 -6.42
C ALA A 144 14.22 -29.07 -7.56
N GLY A 145 15.53 -28.86 -7.75
CA GLY A 145 16.29 -29.42 -8.87
C GLY A 145 16.20 -28.64 -10.17
N THR A 146 15.42 -27.55 -10.23
CA THR A 146 15.32 -26.68 -11.41
C THR A 146 15.72 -25.24 -11.08
N TRP A 147 15.00 -24.58 -10.18
CA TRP A 147 15.36 -23.28 -9.63
C TRP A 147 16.55 -23.40 -8.69
N ALA A 148 16.43 -24.27 -7.70
CA ALA A 148 17.48 -24.57 -6.74
C ALA A 148 18.07 -25.94 -7.06
N VAL A 149 19.34 -25.97 -7.47
CA VAL A 149 20.07 -27.22 -7.73
C VAL A 149 21.09 -27.43 -6.60
N PRO A 150 21.08 -28.58 -5.89
CA PRO A 150 20.27 -29.77 -6.13
C PRO A 150 18.84 -29.70 -5.58
N GLY A 151 18.49 -28.65 -4.82
CA GLY A 151 17.13 -28.43 -4.31
C GLY A 151 16.80 -29.16 -3.01
N TYR A 152 17.81 -29.72 -2.34
CA TYR A 152 17.72 -30.40 -1.04
C TYR A 152 19.11 -30.42 -0.37
N ASP A 153 19.15 -30.73 0.93
CA ASP A 153 20.39 -30.92 1.68
C ASP A 153 21.01 -32.31 1.39
N LYS A 154 22.12 -32.34 0.65
CA LYS A 154 22.85 -33.58 0.28
C LYS A 154 23.52 -34.26 1.46
N THR A 155 23.70 -33.58 2.60
CA THR A 155 24.23 -34.20 3.82
C THR A 155 23.16 -34.96 4.58
N LYS A 156 21.89 -34.59 4.39
CA LYS A 156 20.73 -35.18 5.07
C LYS A 156 20.02 -36.25 4.24
N TYR A 157 19.96 -36.10 2.92
CA TYR A 157 19.25 -37.02 2.03
C TYR A 157 20.16 -37.56 0.92
N SER A 158 19.94 -38.82 0.56
CA SER A 158 20.68 -39.49 -0.51
C SER A 158 20.24 -39.07 -1.92
N SER A 159 19.06 -38.46 -2.06
CA SER A 159 18.51 -38.03 -3.35
C SER A 159 17.41 -36.97 -3.17
N LEU A 160 17.11 -36.24 -4.26
CA LEU A 160 15.98 -35.31 -4.30
C LEU A 160 14.66 -36.03 -4.02
N THR A 161 14.48 -37.24 -4.56
CA THR A 161 13.28 -38.06 -4.30
C THR A 161 13.11 -38.35 -2.81
N ALA A 162 14.19 -38.72 -2.11
CA ALA A 162 14.13 -38.96 -0.67
C ALA A 162 13.78 -37.68 0.11
N ALA A 163 14.33 -36.53 -0.28
CA ALA A 163 13.98 -35.24 0.32
C ALA A 163 12.51 -34.85 0.07
N MET A 164 12.02 -35.04 -1.17
CA MET A 164 10.62 -34.76 -1.53
C MET A 164 9.64 -35.65 -0.75
N GLN A 165 9.94 -36.95 -0.59
CA GLN A 165 9.14 -37.87 0.22
C GLN A 165 9.09 -37.43 1.69
N ALA A 166 10.20 -36.91 2.21
CA ALA A 166 10.30 -36.36 3.56
C ALA A 166 9.68 -34.95 3.70
N GLY A 167 9.21 -34.34 2.61
CA GLY A 167 8.66 -33.00 2.64
C GLY A 167 9.70 -31.89 2.75
N ASP A 168 10.98 -32.16 2.53
CA ASP A 168 12.12 -31.27 2.87
C ASP A 168 12.92 -30.81 1.64
N SER A 169 12.25 -30.74 0.49
CA SER A 169 12.80 -30.09 -0.71
C SER A 169 12.64 -28.56 -0.66
N TYR A 170 13.39 -27.85 -1.51
CA TYR A 170 13.37 -26.40 -1.63
C TYR A 170 11.95 -25.80 -1.70
N GLY A 171 11.12 -26.31 -2.62
CA GLY A 171 9.75 -25.84 -2.79
C GLY A 171 8.86 -26.13 -1.59
N GLN A 172 8.99 -27.31 -1.00
CA GLN A 172 8.21 -27.69 0.19
C GLN A 172 8.56 -26.84 1.40
N ASN A 173 9.83 -26.44 1.55
CA ASN A 173 10.26 -25.55 2.63
C ASN A 173 9.71 -24.13 2.48
N ILE A 174 9.58 -23.62 1.25
CA ILE A 174 8.88 -22.35 0.98
C ILE A 174 7.41 -22.46 1.38
N ILE A 175 6.72 -23.53 1.00
CA ILE A 175 5.31 -23.74 1.36
C ILE A 175 5.11 -23.92 2.86
N LYS A 176 6.00 -24.64 3.54
CA LYS A 176 6.01 -24.76 5.00
C LYS A 176 6.17 -23.39 5.65
N LEU A 177 7.15 -22.59 5.23
CA LEU A 177 7.34 -21.23 5.75
C LEU A 177 6.12 -20.36 5.50
N TYR A 178 5.53 -20.42 4.30
CA TYR A 178 4.30 -19.71 3.97
C TYR A 178 3.15 -20.13 4.90
N ALA A 179 3.03 -21.42 5.23
CA ALA A 179 2.00 -21.93 6.13
C ALA A 179 2.20 -21.45 7.58
N THR A 180 3.43 -21.07 7.97
CA THR A 180 3.70 -20.47 9.29
C THR A 180 3.38 -18.99 9.36
N ILE A 181 3.18 -18.31 8.22
CA ILE A 181 2.61 -16.97 8.22
C ILE A 181 1.29 -17.14 8.94
N PRO A 182 1.15 -16.53 10.14
CA PRO A 182 -0.13 -16.55 10.80
C PRO A 182 -1.07 -16.06 9.73
N ALA A 183 -2.10 -16.85 9.41
CA ALA A 183 -3.29 -16.16 8.97
C ALA A 183 -3.45 -15.06 10.00
N ALA A 184 -3.62 -13.82 9.53
CA ALA A 184 -4.33 -12.93 10.39
C ALA A 184 -5.44 -13.82 10.97
N ILE A 185 -5.60 -13.80 12.29
CA ILE A 185 -6.97 -13.78 12.71
C ILE A 185 -7.47 -12.55 11.94
N ALA A 186 -7.90 -12.73 10.68
CA ALA A 186 -8.55 -11.72 9.89
C ALA A 186 -9.62 -11.36 10.89
N PRO A 187 -9.49 -10.21 11.58
CA PRO A 187 -10.16 -9.97 12.85
C PRO A 187 -11.55 -10.45 12.59
N VAL A 188 -11.92 -11.62 13.16
CA VAL A 188 -12.97 -12.52 12.60
C VAL A 188 -14.00 -11.60 12.04
N ALA A 189 -14.31 -11.49 10.74
CA ALA A 189 -15.05 -10.35 10.18
C ALA A 189 -16.19 -9.86 11.12
N THR A 190 -15.85 -8.99 12.06
CA THR A 190 -16.57 -8.70 13.31
C THR A 190 -16.21 -7.27 13.61
N GLY A 191 -17.15 -6.62 14.27
CA GLY A 191 -17.20 -5.18 14.29
C GLY A 191 -17.96 -4.63 13.08
N PRO A 192 -18.40 -3.38 13.19
CA PRO A 192 -19.19 -2.72 12.15
C PRO A 192 -18.50 -2.67 10.79
N ILE A 193 -19.30 -2.68 9.72
CA ILE A 193 -18.87 -2.47 8.33
C ILE A 193 -18.97 -0.97 8.02
N VAL A 194 -17.81 -0.33 7.82
CA VAL A 194 -17.69 1.03 7.31
C VAL A 194 -17.41 0.99 5.82
N VAL A 195 -18.24 1.68 5.05
CA VAL A 195 -17.97 1.94 3.63
C VAL A 195 -17.36 3.32 3.48
N LEU A 196 -16.17 3.36 2.90
CA LEU A 196 -15.52 4.59 2.46
C LEU A 196 -15.76 4.76 0.96
N ASP A 197 -16.43 5.84 0.59
CA ASP A 197 -16.66 6.21 -0.78
C ASP A 197 -15.69 7.32 -1.20
N ALA A 198 -14.75 6.99 -2.09
CA ALA A 198 -13.87 7.98 -2.69
C ALA A 198 -14.60 8.65 -3.86
N GLY A 199 -14.97 9.92 -3.70
CA GLY A 199 -15.71 10.69 -4.71
C GLY A 199 -15.07 10.65 -6.10
N HIS A 200 -15.89 10.73 -7.16
CA HIS A 200 -15.44 10.75 -8.57
C HIS A 200 -14.64 9.50 -8.98
N GLY A 201 -13.76 9.60 -9.99
CA GLY A 201 -12.88 8.53 -10.45
C GLY A 201 -13.02 8.25 -11.95
N GLY A 202 -11.97 7.72 -12.56
CA GLY A 202 -11.90 7.43 -13.99
C GLY A 202 -12.19 8.67 -14.83
N THR A 203 -13.28 8.62 -15.61
CA THR A 203 -13.73 9.69 -16.51
C THR A 203 -14.30 10.92 -15.80
N ASP A 204 -14.66 10.79 -14.53
CA ASP A 204 -15.11 11.91 -13.70
C ASP A 204 -13.93 12.40 -12.86
N SER A 205 -13.40 13.58 -13.18
CA SER A 205 -12.27 14.18 -12.46
C SER A 205 -12.66 14.80 -11.13
N GLY A 206 -13.94 15.13 -10.95
CA GLY A 206 -14.38 16.14 -9.99
C GLY A 206 -13.76 17.51 -10.27
N ALA A 207 -13.73 18.36 -9.25
CA ALA A 207 -13.16 19.69 -9.32
C ALA A 207 -11.63 19.67 -9.47
N GLN A 208 -11.09 20.75 -10.04
CA GLN A 208 -9.66 20.91 -10.29
C GLN A 208 -9.22 22.34 -9.95
N GLY A 209 -8.09 22.48 -9.26
CA GLY A 209 -7.53 23.78 -8.88
C GLY A 209 -6.18 23.62 -8.21
N PHE A 210 -5.27 24.58 -8.41
CA PHE A 210 -3.96 24.63 -7.73
C PHE A 210 -3.16 23.29 -7.77
N GLY A 211 -3.20 22.59 -8.90
CA GLY A 211 -2.51 21.30 -9.09
C GLY A 211 -3.19 20.09 -8.45
N ILE A 212 -4.36 20.26 -7.85
CA ILE A 212 -5.18 19.22 -7.23
C ILE A 212 -6.27 18.80 -8.22
N VAL A 213 -6.45 17.49 -8.37
CA VAL A 213 -7.61 16.88 -9.03
C VAL A 213 -8.40 16.14 -7.94
N GLU A 214 -9.67 16.46 -7.79
CA GLU A 214 -10.49 15.98 -6.67
C GLU A 214 -10.52 14.46 -6.58
N LYS A 215 -10.70 13.73 -7.71
CA LYS A 215 -10.73 12.27 -7.71
C LYS A 215 -9.48 11.63 -7.10
N ASP A 216 -8.31 12.22 -7.32
CA ASP A 216 -7.02 11.69 -6.85
C ASP A 216 -6.85 11.98 -5.37
N ARG A 217 -7.22 13.19 -4.94
CA ARG A 217 -7.14 13.59 -3.52
C ARG A 217 -8.15 12.84 -2.66
N ALA A 218 -9.39 12.69 -3.15
CA ALA A 218 -10.43 11.90 -2.49
C ALA A 218 -10.00 10.44 -2.31
N LEU A 219 -9.44 9.80 -3.34
CA LEU A 219 -8.91 8.44 -3.25
C LEU A 219 -7.76 8.33 -2.24
N SER A 220 -6.80 9.25 -2.32
CA SER A 220 -5.63 9.26 -1.43
C SER A 220 -6.04 9.37 0.04
N ILE A 221 -6.98 10.27 0.37
CA ILE A 221 -7.51 10.42 1.73
C ILE A 221 -8.29 9.16 2.14
N ALA A 222 -9.14 8.61 1.26
CA ALA A 222 -9.93 7.42 1.58
C ALA A 222 -9.07 6.19 1.90
N LEU A 223 -8.00 5.95 1.12
CA LEU A 223 -7.03 4.88 1.38
C LEU A 223 -6.31 5.07 2.72
N LYS A 224 -5.86 6.29 3.01
CA LYS A 224 -5.21 6.63 4.27
C LYS A 224 -6.13 6.49 5.49
N VAL A 225 -7.41 6.82 5.34
CA VAL A 225 -8.43 6.64 6.37
C VAL A 225 -8.74 5.16 6.58
N ARG A 226 -8.86 4.36 5.51
CA ARG A 226 -9.00 2.89 5.59
C ARG A 226 -7.89 2.30 6.45
N ASP A 227 -6.63 2.62 6.15
CA ASP A 227 -5.48 2.03 6.83
C ASP A 227 -5.45 2.40 8.33
N ARG A 228 -5.85 3.63 8.67
CA ARG A 228 -5.99 4.08 10.06
C ARG A 228 -7.13 3.38 10.80
N LEU A 229 -8.25 3.16 10.13
CA LEU A 229 -9.37 2.42 10.72
C LEU A 229 -8.99 0.97 11.01
N LEU A 230 -8.38 0.29 10.03
CA LEU A 230 -7.95 -1.10 10.16
C LEU A 230 -6.82 -1.30 11.19
N SER A 231 -5.94 -0.31 11.37
CA SER A 231 -4.86 -0.39 12.35
C SER A 231 -5.28 -0.06 13.77
N LYS A 232 -6.30 0.79 13.96
CA LYS A 232 -6.70 1.30 15.28
C LYS A 232 -7.93 0.60 15.85
N TYR A 233 -8.81 0.03 15.02
CA TYR A 233 -10.12 -0.46 15.46
C TYR A 233 -10.45 -1.87 14.97
N VAL A 234 -11.27 -2.58 15.76
CA VAL A 234 -11.95 -3.80 15.32
C VAL A 234 -13.13 -3.39 14.42
N VAL A 235 -12.87 -3.38 13.12
CA VAL A 235 -13.80 -2.86 12.11
C VAL A 235 -13.57 -3.54 10.76
N GLN A 236 -14.62 -3.60 9.95
CA GLN A 236 -14.51 -3.98 8.55
C GLN A 236 -14.58 -2.72 7.69
N VAL A 237 -13.59 -2.50 6.82
CA VAL A 237 -13.63 -1.39 5.87
C VAL A 237 -13.84 -1.93 4.46
N LYS A 238 -14.85 -1.39 3.77
CA LYS A 238 -15.10 -1.61 2.34
C LYS A 238 -14.94 -0.28 1.61
N MET A 239 -14.45 -0.32 0.38
CA MET A 239 -14.30 0.89 -0.43
C MET A 239 -15.15 0.78 -1.69
N THR A 240 -15.82 1.85 -2.09
CA THR A 240 -16.50 1.87 -3.41
C THR A 240 -15.47 1.72 -4.52
N ARG A 241 -14.33 2.42 -4.41
CA ARG A 241 -13.15 2.22 -5.26
C ARG A 241 -11.87 2.37 -4.44
N ASP A 242 -10.86 1.59 -4.80
CA ASP A 242 -9.49 1.66 -4.28
C ASP A 242 -8.45 1.98 -5.38
N THR A 243 -8.94 2.21 -6.60
CA THR A 243 -8.18 2.60 -7.80
C THR A 243 -8.90 3.73 -8.55
N ASP A 244 -8.27 4.27 -9.60
CA ASP A 244 -8.84 5.32 -10.44
C ASP A 244 -9.85 4.77 -11.46
N ILE A 245 -11.03 4.38 -10.97
CA ILE A 245 -12.15 3.88 -11.77
C ILE A 245 -13.39 4.75 -11.55
N PHE A 246 -14.19 4.91 -12.62
CA PHE A 246 -15.49 5.56 -12.53
C PHE A 246 -16.53 4.58 -11.99
N ILE A 247 -17.29 5.01 -10.98
CA ILE A 247 -18.46 4.28 -10.46
C ILE A 247 -19.66 5.24 -10.42
N PRO A 248 -20.79 4.90 -11.06
CA PRO A 248 -22.03 5.68 -10.99
C PRO A 248 -22.51 5.89 -9.55
N LEU A 249 -23.13 7.04 -9.26
CA LEU A 249 -23.59 7.41 -7.91
C LEU A 249 -24.53 6.36 -7.29
N LYS A 250 -25.47 5.83 -8.09
CA LYS A 250 -26.41 4.79 -7.67
C LYS A 250 -25.68 3.51 -7.27
N GLU A 251 -24.70 3.09 -8.06
CA GLU A 251 -23.92 1.87 -7.82
C GLU A 251 -23.14 1.96 -6.50
N ARG A 252 -22.57 3.13 -6.17
CA ARG A 252 -21.89 3.36 -4.88
C ARG A 252 -22.82 3.09 -3.68
N ALA A 253 -24.05 3.58 -3.74
CA ALA A 253 -25.06 3.33 -2.71
C ALA A 253 -25.53 1.87 -2.69
N GLU A 254 -25.73 1.26 -3.87
CA GLU A 254 -26.08 -0.16 -4.01
C GLU A 254 -24.99 -1.08 -3.43
N MET A 255 -23.70 -0.78 -3.64
CA MET A 255 -22.59 -1.50 -3.04
C MET A 255 -22.67 -1.49 -1.51
N ALA A 256 -22.83 -0.29 -0.91
CA ALA A 256 -22.96 -0.15 0.54
C ALA A 256 -24.17 -0.90 1.11
N ASN A 257 -25.30 -0.83 0.41
CA ASN A 257 -26.53 -1.54 0.76
C ASN A 257 -26.36 -3.06 0.68
N ASN A 258 -25.70 -3.56 -0.37
CA ASN A 258 -25.46 -4.99 -0.60
C ASN A 258 -24.48 -5.57 0.41
N TRP A 259 -23.48 -4.79 0.82
CA TRP A 259 -22.55 -5.15 1.89
C TRP A 259 -23.15 -5.02 3.29
N LYS A 260 -24.39 -4.51 3.40
CA LYS A 260 -25.07 -4.28 4.68
C LYS A 260 -24.21 -3.43 5.62
N ALA A 261 -23.67 -2.33 5.09
CA ALA A 261 -22.82 -1.45 5.87
C ALA A 261 -23.55 -0.88 7.10
N ASP A 262 -22.82 -0.68 8.18
CA ASP A 262 -23.31 0.00 9.39
C ASP A 262 -23.12 1.52 9.28
N TYR A 263 -22.20 1.97 8.43
CA TYR A 263 -21.95 3.38 8.18
C TYR A 263 -21.36 3.64 6.80
N PHE A 264 -21.81 4.71 6.15
CA PHE A 264 -21.31 5.17 4.86
C PHE A 264 -20.68 6.56 4.98
N VAL A 265 -19.44 6.71 4.49
CA VAL A 265 -18.70 7.98 4.52
C VAL A 265 -18.18 8.26 3.12
N SER A 266 -18.75 9.26 2.47
CA SER A 266 -18.26 9.77 1.17
C SER A 266 -17.27 10.91 1.40
N LEU A 267 -16.13 10.85 0.72
CA LEU A 267 -15.01 11.77 0.87
C LEU A 267 -14.81 12.58 -0.42
N HIS A 268 -14.98 13.89 -0.32
CA HIS A 268 -14.96 14.87 -1.41
C HIS A 268 -14.13 16.11 -1.04
N HIS A 269 -13.96 16.98 -2.04
CA HIS A 269 -13.39 18.31 -1.85
C HIS A 269 -14.21 19.32 -2.65
N ASN A 270 -14.58 20.42 -2.01
CA ASN A 270 -15.52 21.35 -2.62
C ASN A 270 -14.84 22.28 -3.64
N ALA A 271 -15.64 23.06 -4.34
CA ALA A 271 -15.22 24.12 -5.24
C ALA A 271 -16.27 25.25 -5.28
N SER A 272 -16.20 26.13 -6.27
CA SER A 272 -17.09 27.28 -6.48
C SER A 272 -16.85 28.45 -5.51
N GLY A 273 -15.59 28.72 -5.15
CA GLY A 273 -15.19 29.97 -4.49
C GLY A 273 -15.48 30.07 -2.98
N GLY A 274 -15.73 28.94 -2.31
CA GLY A 274 -15.81 28.86 -0.85
C GLY A 274 -14.45 28.66 -0.17
N ARG A 275 -14.46 28.54 1.17
CA ARG A 275 -13.30 28.14 1.97
C ARG A 275 -13.74 27.50 3.28
N GLY A 276 -13.01 26.50 3.73
CA GLY A 276 -13.22 25.81 5.00
C GLY A 276 -13.80 24.41 4.85
N PHE A 277 -14.10 23.79 5.99
CA PHE A 277 -14.60 22.42 6.09
C PHE A 277 -16.12 22.38 6.24
N GLU A 278 -16.77 21.43 5.58
CA GLU A 278 -18.19 21.13 5.78
C GLU A 278 -18.51 19.64 5.65
N SER A 279 -19.65 19.27 6.20
CA SER A 279 -20.16 17.91 6.08
C SER A 279 -21.67 17.93 5.84
N TYR A 280 -22.17 16.88 5.19
CA TYR A 280 -23.56 16.76 4.79
C TYR A 280 -24.15 15.44 5.25
N VAL A 281 -25.43 15.49 5.61
CA VAL A 281 -26.33 14.32 5.67
C VAL A 281 -27.49 14.53 4.71
N TYR A 282 -28.30 13.50 4.47
CA TYR A 282 -29.48 13.64 3.61
C TYR A 282 -30.54 14.53 4.28
N ASN A 283 -31.29 15.27 3.47
CA ASN A 283 -32.39 16.13 3.93
C ASN A 283 -33.37 15.39 4.88
N GLY A 284 -33.63 15.98 6.04
CA GLY A 284 -34.53 15.42 7.07
C GLY A 284 -33.89 14.33 7.94
N THR A 285 -32.59 14.06 7.80
CA THR A 285 -31.89 13.04 8.59
C THR A 285 -31.00 13.62 9.68
N ARG A 286 -30.92 14.96 9.81
CA ARG A 286 -30.08 15.62 10.81
C ARG A 286 -30.44 15.29 12.26
N ALA A 287 -31.70 15.02 12.56
CA ALA A 287 -32.15 14.58 13.89
C ALA A 287 -32.06 13.04 14.10
N GLN A 288 -31.65 12.30 13.07
CA GLN A 288 -31.54 10.84 13.08
C GLN A 288 -30.09 10.39 13.32
N GLU A 289 -29.83 9.09 13.20
CA GLU A 289 -28.49 8.51 13.39
C GLU A 289 -27.43 9.11 12.46
N SER A 290 -27.77 9.45 11.21
CA SER A 290 -26.85 10.14 10.29
C SER A 290 -26.34 11.44 10.88
N GLY A 291 -27.24 12.29 11.40
CA GLY A 291 -26.86 13.55 12.03
C GLY A 291 -26.09 13.38 13.34
N LYS A 292 -26.45 12.42 14.19
CA LYS A 292 -25.67 12.14 15.42
C LYS A 292 -24.25 11.70 15.11
N LYS A 293 -24.05 10.85 14.08
CA LYS A 293 -22.72 10.43 13.65
C LYS A 293 -21.96 11.58 12.97
N GLN A 294 -22.66 12.40 12.17
CA GLN A 294 -22.10 13.64 11.61
C GLN A 294 -21.56 14.56 12.71
N ASP A 295 -22.28 14.74 13.81
CA ASP A 295 -21.81 15.55 14.95
C ASP A 295 -20.44 15.11 15.46
N VAL A 296 -20.28 13.80 15.66
CA VAL A 296 -19.04 13.22 16.20
C VAL A 296 -17.90 13.32 15.18
N VAL A 297 -18.14 12.93 13.94
CA VAL A 297 -17.11 12.98 12.89
C VAL A 297 -16.67 14.42 12.61
N HIS A 298 -17.64 15.35 12.48
CA HIS A 298 -17.37 16.75 12.22
C HIS A 298 -16.58 17.40 13.36
N ALA A 299 -16.95 17.13 14.62
CA ALA A 299 -16.23 17.64 15.78
C ALA A 299 -14.79 17.13 15.85
N ALA A 300 -14.54 15.85 15.59
CA ALA A 300 -13.20 15.28 15.58
C ALA A 300 -12.30 15.91 14.49
N ILE A 301 -12.86 16.14 13.30
CA ILE A 301 -12.14 16.80 12.20
C ILE A 301 -11.86 18.28 12.53
N MET A 302 -12.86 19.01 13.01
CA MET A 302 -12.69 20.43 13.37
C MET A 302 -11.78 20.65 14.57
N ALA A 303 -11.68 19.68 15.50
CA ALA A 303 -10.70 19.73 16.59
C ALA A 303 -9.26 19.80 16.06
N TYR A 304 -8.98 19.22 14.89
CA TYR A 304 -7.70 19.39 14.21
C TYR A 304 -7.69 20.60 13.27
N LEU A 305 -8.67 20.71 12.37
CA LEU A 305 -8.65 21.71 11.29
C LEU A 305 -8.66 23.16 11.81
N SER A 306 -9.32 23.42 12.94
CA SER A 306 -9.27 24.75 13.59
C SER A 306 -7.86 25.15 14.02
N THR A 307 -6.99 24.19 14.37
CA THR A 307 -5.58 24.46 14.77
C THR A 307 -4.72 24.93 13.60
N VAL A 308 -5.15 24.67 12.36
CA VAL A 308 -4.49 25.11 11.12
C VAL A 308 -5.30 26.20 10.41
N GLY A 309 -6.20 26.88 11.13
CA GLY A 309 -6.90 28.08 10.65
C GLY A 309 -8.06 27.83 9.69
N VAL A 310 -8.54 26.58 9.57
CA VAL A 310 -9.68 26.25 8.71
C VAL A 310 -10.98 26.70 9.36
N ASN A 311 -11.82 27.36 8.55
CA ASN A 311 -13.15 27.79 8.96
C ASN A 311 -14.12 26.61 9.03
N ASP A 312 -14.88 26.52 10.12
CA ASP A 312 -16.05 25.63 10.22
C ASP A 312 -17.21 26.23 9.41
N ARG A 313 -17.58 25.58 8.30
CA ARG A 313 -18.73 25.99 7.48
C ARG A 313 -20.00 25.22 7.87
N GLY A 314 -19.91 24.35 8.86
CA GLY A 314 -21.02 23.71 9.53
C GLY A 314 -21.41 22.34 9.02
N LYS A 315 -22.36 21.78 9.76
CA LYS A 315 -23.05 20.52 9.47
C LYS A 315 -24.32 20.84 8.70
N LYS A 316 -24.44 20.31 7.49
CA LYS A 316 -25.48 20.67 6.52
C LYS A 316 -26.33 19.46 6.14
N GLU A 317 -27.45 19.75 5.50
CA GLU A 317 -28.28 18.76 4.82
C GLU A 317 -28.26 19.04 3.31
N ALA A 318 -28.18 18.00 2.49
CA ALA A 318 -28.26 18.11 1.03
C ALA A 318 -28.84 16.84 0.39
N ASN A 319 -29.34 16.98 -0.85
CA ASN A 319 -29.96 15.90 -1.62
C ASN A 319 -28.94 15.12 -2.48
N PHE A 320 -27.77 14.78 -1.94
CA PHE A 320 -26.75 14.01 -2.67
C PHE A 320 -27.16 12.54 -2.79
N ALA A 321 -27.03 11.98 -4.00
CA ALA A 321 -27.53 10.64 -4.32
C ALA A 321 -26.93 9.55 -3.42
N VAL A 322 -25.61 9.62 -3.19
CA VAL A 322 -24.88 8.59 -2.41
C VAL A 322 -25.32 8.50 -0.96
N ILE A 323 -25.74 9.60 -0.32
CA ILE A 323 -26.25 9.60 1.07
C ILE A 323 -27.77 9.50 1.15
N ARG A 324 -28.49 9.77 0.05
CA ARG A 324 -29.94 9.57 -0.06
C ARG A 324 -30.30 8.10 -0.26
N GLU A 325 -29.55 7.39 -1.10
CA GLU A 325 -29.90 6.05 -1.58
C GLU A 325 -29.29 4.91 -0.74
N THR A 326 -28.42 5.26 0.22
CA THR A 326 -27.93 4.36 1.26
C THR A 326 -28.98 4.08 2.33
N LYS A 327 -29.03 2.84 2.83
CA LYS A 327 -30.00 2.37 3.84
C LYS A 327 -29.49 2.45 5.28
N MET A 328 -28.20 2.73 5.46
CA MET A 328 -27.55 2.92 6.75
C MET A 328 -27.26 4.40 7.00
N PRO A 329 -26.91 4.81 8.22
CA PRO A 329 -26.46 6.18 8.47
C PRO A 329 -25.32 6.57 7.54
N ALA A 330 -25.39 7.77 6.97
CA ALA A 330 -24.50 8.20 5.90
C ALA A 330 -24.11 9.66 6.05
N ILE A 331 -22.84 9.97 5.78
CA ILE A 331 -22.33 11.34 5.69
C ILE A 331 -21.54 11.52 4.40
N LEU A 332 -21.53 12.76 3.90
CA LEU A 332 -20.59 13.22 2.89
C LEU A 332 -19.73 14.31 3.50
N ILE A 333 -18.42 14.22 3.32
CA ILE A 333 -17.44 15.15 3.84
C ILE A 333 -16.86 15.93 2.67
N GLU A 334 -16.98 17.25 2.74
CA GLU A 334 -16.23 18.18 1.90
C GLU A 334 -15.05 18.67 2.71
N ASN A 335 -13.87 18.11 2.45
CA ASN A 335 -12.71 18.35 3.30
C ASN A 335 -12.31 19.83 3.30
N LEU A 336 -12.01 20.37 2.12
CA LEU A 336 -11.62 21.76 1.88
C LEU A 336 -11.92 22.09 0.40
N PHE A 337 -11.76 23.35 -0.01
CA PHE A 337 -12.03 23.81 -1.37
C PHE A 337 -10.79 23.68 -2.27
N VAL A 338 -10.88 22.88 -3.35
CA VAL A 338 -9.73 22.69 -4.28
C VAL A 338 -9.44 23.92 -5.12
N ASP A 339 -10.42 24.80 -5.31
CA ASP A 339 -10.34 26.01 -6.13
C ASP A 339 -10.08 27.28 -5.30
N GLN A 340 -9.74 27.11 -4.02
CA GLN A 340 -9.36 28.22 -3.15
C GLN A 340 -7.91 28.08 -2.66
N ALA A 341 -7.14 29.15 -2.79
CA ALA A 341 -5.68 29.11 -2.60
C ALA A 341 -5.26 28.66 -1.19
N ASP A 342 -5.90 29.18 -0.14
CA ASP A 342 -5.57 28.84 1.26
C ASP A 342 -5.88 27.36 1.57
N ASP A 343 -7.05 26.91 1.15
CA ASP A 343 -7.52 25.53 1.33
C ASP A 343 -6.67 24.55 0.50
N ALA A 344 -6.36 24.89 -0.75
CA ALA A 344 -5.49 24.09 -1.61
C ALA A 344 -4.05 24.01 -1.09
N ALA A 345 -3.53 25.07 -0.46
CA ALA A 345 -2.22 25.04 0.19
C ALA A 345 -2.19 24.02 1.34
N LEU A 346 -3.27 23.93 2.13
CA LEU A 346 -3.44 22.91 3.16
C LEU A 346 -3.57 21.50 2.57
N LEU A 347 -4.36 21.34 1.50
CA LEU A 347 -4.53 20.05 0.81
C LEU A 347 -3.24 19.55 0.14
N ASN A 348 -2.33 20.46 -0.25
CA ASN A 348 -1.03 20.12 -0.80
C ASN A 348 0.05 19.90 0.28
N ASN A 349 -0.23 20.24 1.54
CA ASN A 349 0.66 19.95 2.66
C ASN A 349 0.40 18.54 3.21
N ALA A 350 1.31 17.59 2.98
CA ALA A 350 1.07 16.21 3.40
C ALA A 350 1.00 16.04 4.92
N ALA A 351 1.67 16.87 5.73
CA ALA A 351 1.53 16.79 7.19
C ALA A 351 0.11 17.17 7.63
N VAL A 352 -0.49 18.17 6.96
CA VAL A 352 -1.88 18.56 7.19
C VAL A 352 -2.84 17.46 6.76
N VAL A 353 -2.65 16.92 5.55
CA VAL A 353 -3.48 15.82 5.05
C VAL A 353 -3.36 14.57 5.93
N ASP A 354 -2.17 14.26 6.45
CA ASP A 354 -1.95 13.09 7.29
C ASP A 354 -2.71 13.20 8.63
N LYS A 355 -2.67 14.38 9.26
CA LYS A 355 -3.44 14.68 10.47
C LYS A 355 -4.94 14.80 10.23
N LEU A 356 -5.35 15.30 9.06
CA LEU A 356 -6.74 15.25 8.63
C LEU A 356 -7.23 13.79 8.51
N CYS A 357 -6.45 12.90 7.91
CA CYS A 357 -6.78 11.46 7.85
C CYS A 357 -6.86 10.83 9.24
N ASP A 358 -5.98 11.20 10.18
CA ASP A 358 -6.08 10.78 11.58
C ASP A 358 -7.38 11.24 12.22
N ALA A 359 -7.77 12.49 12.01
CA ALA A 359 -8.97 13.09 12.58
C ALA A 359 -10.26 12.47 12.00
N ILE A 360 -10.30 12.20 10.69
CA ILE A 360 -11.42 11.50 10.04
C ILE A 360 -11.56 10.08 10.63
N ALA A 361 -10.46 9.32 10.71
CA ALA A 361 -10.50 7.95 11.23
C ALA A 361 -10.90 7.91 12.72
N LEU A 362 -10.40 8.87 13.53
CA LEU A 362 -10.80 9.04 14.92
C LEU A 362 -12.31 9.33 15.03
N GLY A 363 -12.81 10.28 14.24
CA GLY A 363 -14.22 10.65 14.22
C GLY A 363 -15.13 9.48 13.85
N ILE A 364 -14.77 8.72 12.83
CA ILE A 364 -15.51 7.51 12.43
C ILE A 364 -15.50 6.47 13.57
N GLY A 365 -14.33 6.24 14.18
CA GLY A 365 -14.19 5.31 15.30
C GLY A 365 -15.07 5.69 16.50
N GLN A 366 -15.09 6.97 16.86
CA GLN A 366 -15.95 7.49 17.93
C GLN A 366 -17.44 7.41 17.56
N ALA A 367 -17.81 7.77 16.33
CA ALA A 367 -19.20 7.77 15.86
C ALA A 367 -19.83 6.38 15.85
N LEU A 368 -19.01 5.34 15.69
CA LEU A 368 -19.44 3.94 15.75
C LEU A 368 -19.11 3.24 17.07
N GLN A 369 -18.46 3.94 18.00
CA GLN A 369 -17.99 3.36 19.27
C GLN A 369 -17.14 2.10 19.03
N LEU A 370 -16.27 2.15 18.02
CA LEU A 370 -15.46 1.01 17.62
C LEU A 370 -14.50 0.62 18.74
N ALA A 371 -14.43 -0.68 19.03
CA ALA A 371 -13.43 -1.21 19.94
C ALA A 371 -12.03 -0.98 19.35
N ALA A 372 -11.08 -0.52 20.16
CA ALA A 372 -9.70 -0.44 19.75
C ALA A 372 -9.15 -1.85 19.46
N VAL A 373 -8.26 -1.99 18.47
CA VAL A 373 -7.50 -3.23 18.30
C VAL A 373 -6.71 -3.45 19.61
N PRO A 374 -6.75 -4.64 20.22
CA PRO A 374 -5.94 -4.94 21.39
C PRO A 374 -4.48 -4.69 21.05
N VAL A 375 -3.86 -3.73 21.74
CA VAL A 375 -2.41 -3.54 21.63
C VAL A 375 -1.79 -4.82 22.17
N VAL A 376 -1.15 -5.60 21.29
CA VAL A 376 -0.22 -6.65 21.75
C VAL A 376 0.94 -5.90 22.38
N THR A 377 0.87 -5.72 23.70
CA THR A 377 1.97 -5.17 24.48
C THR A 377 3.12 -6.16 24.39
N THR A 378 4.06 -5.85 23.51
CA THR A 378 5.38 -6.45 23.61
C THR A 378 6.00 -5.90 24.90
N PRO A 379 6.62 -6.71 25.78
CA PRO A 379 7.26 -6.20 26.99
C PRO A 379 8.23 -5.07 26.65
N ALA A 380 8.27 -4.03 27.48
CA ALA A 380 9.13 -2.88 27.30
C ALA A 380 10.59 -3.34 27.05
N GLU A 381 11.12 -2.92 25.91
CA GLU A 381 12.54 -3.02 25.58
C GLU A 381 13.34 -2.25 26.65
N PRO A 382 14.45 -2.78 27.16
CA PRO A 382 15.29 -2.05 28.12
C PRO A 382 15.74 -0.73 27.49
N GLU A 383 15.62 0.36 28.25
CA GLU A 383 16.03 1.70 27.82
C GLU A 383 17.46 1.69 27.26
N VAL A 384 17.57 1.86 25.94
CA VAL A 384 18.85 2.19 25.31
C VAL A 384 19.14 3.66 25.66
N PRO A 385 20.34 3.99 26.18
CA PRO A 385 20.67 5.34 26.58
C PRO A 385 20.46 6.31 25.42
N THR A 386 19.67 7.35 25.66
CA THR A 386 19.45 8.46 24.75
C THR A 386 20.74 9.24 24.54
N THR A 387 21.53 8.86 23.54
CA THR A 387 22.49 9.78 22.95
C THR A 387 21.72 10.75 22.07
N SER A 388 21.61 11.99 22.53
CA SER A 388 21.15 13.14 21.75
C SER A 388 21.86 13.18 20.39
N VAL A 389 21.12 12.98 19.30
CA VAL A 389 21.61 13.26 17.95
C VAL A 389 21.68 14.79 17.81
N PRO A 390 22.84 15.37 17.53
CA PRO A 390 22.98 16.81 17.35
C PRO A 390 22.29 17.27 16.07
N ASP A 391 21.82 18.51 16.10
CA ASP A 391 21.26 19.27 14.99
C ASP A 391 22.21 19.25 13.78
N VAL A 392 21.85 18.53 12.71
CA VAL A 392 22.63 18.51 11.47
C VAL A 392 22.12 19.62 10.55
N THR A 393 22.82 20.75 10.69
CA THR A 393 23.13 21.85 9.76
C THR A 393 22.57 21.80 8.33
N SER A 394 22.13 22.99 7.94
CA SER A 394 21.40 23.44 6.76
C SER A 394 22.20 23.61 5.45
N GLU A 395 23.12 22.73 5.06
CA GLU A 395 23.92 22.94 3.84
C GLU A 395 23.92 21.78 2.83
N TYR A 396 23.65 22.13 1.57
CA TYR A 396 23.72 21.26 0.39
C TYR A 396 25.17 21.11 -0.10
N PRO A 397 25.56 19.98 -0.73
CA PRO A 397 26.89 19.81 -1.30
C PRO A 397 27.25 20.95 -2.28
N THR A 398 28.46 21.49 -2.17
CA THR A 398 28.97 22.57 -3.04
C THR A 398 28.86 22.17 -4.51
N GLY A 399 28.29 23.03 -5.35
CA GLY A 399 28.09 22.78 -6.78
C GLY A 399 26.78 22.08 -7.15
N THR A 400 25.89 21.84 -6.18
CA THR A 400 24.55 21.30 -6.46
C THR A 400 23.74 22.28 -7.35
N PRO A 401 23.16 21.82 -8.47
CA PRO A 401 22.28 22.66 -9.28
C PRO A 401 21.06 23.15 -8.50
N GLN A 402 20.76 24.44 -8.56
CA GLN A 402 19.68 25.07 -7.78
C GLN A 402 18.33 24.38 -7.97
N TRP A 403 18.02 23.90 -9.18
CA TRP A 403 16.76 23.20 -9.44
C TRP A 403 16.59 21.90 -8.65
N ARG A 404 17.69 21.21 -8.27
CA ARG A 404 17.63 19.99 -7.45
C ARG A 404 17.41 20.31 -5.98
N ILE A 405 18.04 21.38 -5.51
CA ILE A 405 17.78 21.95 -4.18
C ILE A 405 16.29 22.31 -4.08
N ASP A 406 15.79 23.07 -5.06
CA ASP A 406 14.39 23.50 -5.13
C ASP A 406 13.40 22.33 -5.27
N ALA A 407 13.83 21.21 -5.85
CA ALA A 407 13.02 19.99 -5.96
C ALA A 407 12.92 19.26 -4.61
N VAL A 408 14.05 19.04 -3.94
CA VAL A 408 14.10 18.32 -2.67
C VAL A 408 13.47 19.15 -1.54
N GLU A 409 13.76 20.45 -1.44
CA GLU A 409 13.09 21.31 -0.46
C GLU A 409 11.59 21.39 -0.72
N TRP A 410 11.15 21.41 -1.99
CA TRP A 410 9.72 21.37 -2.29
C TRP A 410 9.09 20.06 -1.83
N LEU A 411 9.71 18.89 -2.10
CA LEU A 411 9.20 17.61 -1.62
C LEU A 411 9.14 17.51 -0.09
N TYR A 412 10.11 18.08 0.64
CA TYR A 412 10.01 18.23 2.11
C TYR A 412 8.88 19.14 2.53
N THR A 413 8.75 20.30 1.88
CA THR A 413 7.71 21.29 2.20
C THR A 413 6.32 20.71 1.94
N GLN A 414 6.17 19.86 0.93
CA GLN A 414 4.94 19.12 0.66
C GLN A 414 4.75 17.90 1.57
N GLY A 415 5.70 17.57 2.46
CA GLY A 415 5.70 16.39 3.32
C GLY A 415 5.72 15.05 2.54
N LEU A 416 6.09 15.12 1.27
CA LEU A 416 6.22 14.00 0.36
C LEU A 416 7.55 13.24 0.62
N LEU A 417 8.57 13.97 1.07
CA LEU A 417 9.84 13.42 1.53
C LEU A 417 9.98 13.71 3.04
N THR A 418 10.12 12.66 3.86
CA THR A 418 10.21 12.80 5.33
C THR A 418 11.58 12.44 5.89
N ASP A 419 12.40 11.70 5.15
CA ASP A 419 13.75 11.31 5.53
C ASP A 419 14.79 12.36 5.12
N LYS A 420 15.25 13.16 6.10
CA LYS A 420 16.28 14.23 5.99
C LYS A 420 17.56 13.80 5.24
N SER A 421 17.85 12.50 5.13
CA SER A 421 19.05 11.97 4.43
C SER A 421 19.09 12.32 2.94
N TRP A 422 17.94 12.60 2.31
CA TRP A 422 17.86 12.98 0.91
C TRP A 422 18.54 14.32 0.57
N LYS A 423 18.74 15.21 1.55
CA LYS A 423 19.52 16.44 1.34
C LYS A 423 20.98 16.15 0.94
N MET A 424 21.48 14.95 1.24
CA MET A 424 22.83 14.49 0.89
C MET A 424 22.85 13.46 -0.26
N LYS A 425 21.68 13.09 -0.81
CA LYS A 425 21.51 12.07 -1.87
C LYS A 425 20.94 12.67 -3.17
N LEU A 426 21.30 13.91 -3.48
CA LEU A 426 20.76 14.67 -4.62
C LEU A 426 21.14 14.13 -6.00
N ASN A 427 22.08 13.20 -6.06
CA ASN A 427 22.49 12.51 -7.30
C ASN A 427 21.78 11.16 -7.47
N ASP A 428 21.05 10.71 -6.45
CA ASP A 428 20.27 9.48 -6.53
C ASP A 428 18.90 9.81 -7.17
N PRO A 429 18.37 8.94 -8.03
CA PRO A 429 17.02 9.11 -8.57
C PRO A 429 16.01 9.15 -7.42
N LEU A 430 15.10 10.12 -7.47
CA LEU A 430 14.03 10.21 -6.48
C LEU A 430 13.10 8.99 -6.67
N PRO A 431 12.27 8.64 -5.67
CA PRO A 431 11.18 7.70 -5.90
C PRO A 431 10.39 8.10 -7.16
N LEU A 432 10.02 7.14 -8.02
CA LEU A 432 9.37 7.40 -9.33
C LEU A 432 8.16 8.34 -9.25
N TRP A 433 7.38 8.26 -8.17
CA TRP A 433 6.26 9.17 -7.94
C TRP A 433 6.74 10.61 -7.69
N ALA A 434 7.86 10.80 -7.01
CA ALA A 434 8.49 12.10 -6.77
C ALA A 434 9.15 12.64 -8.05
N GLU A 435 9.79 11.78 -8.86
CA GLU A 435 10.30 12.17 -10.19
C GLU A 435 9.16 12.57 -11.13
N ALA A 436 8.09 11.79 -11.20
CA ALA A 436 6.91 12.11 -12.01
C ALA A 436 6.24 13.41 -11.55
N THR A 437 6.16 13.63 -10.24
CA THR A 437 5.66 14.89 -9.66
C THR A 437 6.56 16.07 -10.02
N MET A 438 7.87 15.88 -9.98
CA MET A 438 8.85 16.92 -10.33
C MET A 438 8.88 17.21 -11.84
N LEU A 439 8.80 16.19 -12.70
CA LEU A 439 8.72 16.34 -14.15
C LEU A 439 7.44 17.04 -14.58
N LYS A 440 6.30 16.67 -13.97
CA LYS A 440 5.02 17.37 -14.18
C LYS A 440 5.13 18.85 -13.81
N ARG A 441 5.71 19.17 -12.65
CA ARG A 441 5.94 20.55 -12.21
C ARG A 441 6.89 21.33 -13.13
N MET A 442 7.97 20.69 -13.61
CA MET A 442 8.91 21.32 -14.55
C MET A 442 8.23 21.59 -15.89
N TYR A 443 7.42 20.65 -16.37
CA TYR A 443 6.60 20.83 -17.57
C TYR A 443 5.61 21.98 -17.42
N GLU A 444 4.87 22.06 -16.31
CA GLU A 444 3.93 23.15 -16.02
C GLU A 444 4.61 24.52 -15.94
N LYS A 445 5.80 24.61 -15.35
CA LYS A 445 6.62 25.85 -15.32
C LYS A 445 7.15 26.28 -16.70
N LEU A 446 7.42 25.33 -17.59
CA LEU A 446 7.86 25.61 -18.96
C LEU A 446 6.68 25.97 -19.88
N SER A 447 5.47 25.51 -19.53
CA SER A 447 4.24 25.73 -20.30
C SER A 447 3.53 27.05 -19.94
N THR A 448 4.03 27.78 -18.94
CA THR A 448 3.46 29.05 -18.43
C THR A 448 4.34 30.27 -18.72
N LYS A 449 5.39 30.10 -19.54
CA LYS A 449 6.13 31.18 -20.22
C LYS A 449 5.75 31.17 -21.69
#